data_AF-A0A518GXF6-F1
#
_entry.id   AF-A0A518GXF6-F1
#
_cell.length_a   1.000
_cell.length_b   1.000
_cell.length_c   1.000
_cell.angle_alpha   90.00
_cell.angle_beta   90.00
_cell.angle_gamma   90.00
#
_symmetry.space_group_name_H-M   'P 1'
#
loop_
_entity.id
_entity.type
_entity.pdbx_description
1 polymer ?
#
loop_
_entity_poly.entity_id
_entity_poly.type
_entity_poly.pdbx_seq_one_letter_code
_entity_poly.pdbx_strand_id
1 'polypeptide(L)'
;MLGVFAQARFAPGPDRFTSSVRLDQLHELEEWVKGLRSPRWPEHLGGPYTIDPGLAARGEKLYRSNCVACHALRDPDGRFPQNLDVASELDPNVIRVVATPLEVLRTDPKFLMNFGAKSSADSLADLVSAGRDDQVPRPALLQAVVRQVIGRTLAEQGLTPGSEEFQRRLAQLGGFRRAAGAPPLGGRGYKSRPLDGAWATAPYLHNGSVPNLEQMLLPEEDRVDSFYLGSRRFDPVRVGFETGPGQRRFEFRSEQSDGSHLAGNSNLGHSGPRFTQTTGQDGAYRDFLGEERRALIEFIKTIE
;
A
#
# COMPACT_ATOMS: atom_id res chain seq x y z
N MET A 1 -5.33 -5.19 4.69
CA MET A 1 -6.75 -4.77 4.78
C MET A 1 -7.35 -5.06 3.43
N LEU A 2 -8.26 -6.02 3.37
CA LEU A 2 -9.09 -6.24 2.19
C LEU A 2 -10.02 -5.04 2.05
N GLY A 3 -10.28 -4.59 0.83
CA GLY A 3 -11.33 -3.60 0.61
C GLY A 3 -12.67 -4.15 1.08
N VAL A 4 -13.46 -3.36 1.80
CA VAL A 4 -14.81 -3.74 2.21
C VAL A 4 -15.80 -3.15 1.20
N PHE A 5 -16.51 -4.01 0.49
CA PHE A 5 -17.63 -3.62 -0.36
C PHE A 5 -18.92 -4.03 0.35
N ALA A 6 -19.62 -3.05 0.94
CA ALA A 6 -20.90 -3.27 1.60
C ALA A 6 -21.85 -2.10 1.31
N GLN A 7 -23.14 -2.40 1.21
CA GLN A 7 -24.17 -1.39 1.24
C GLN A 7 -24.45 -1.01 2.70
N ALA A 8 -24.72 0.26 2.96
CA ALA A 8 -25.11 0.75 4.27
C ALA A 8 -26.17 1.85 4.14
N ARG A 9 -27.12 1.87 5.07
CA ARG A 9 -28.19 2.88 5.10
C ARG A 9 -27.80 4.02 6.04
N PHE A 10 -27.84 5.26 5.56
CA PHE A 10 -27.48 6.43 6.38
C PHE A 10 -28.64 7.37 6.68
N ALA A 11 -29.75 7.20 5.95
CA ALA A 11 -30.97 7.97 6.16
C ALA A 11 -31.50 7.80 7.59
N PRO A 12 -32.05 8.86 8.20
CA PRO A 12 -32.74 8.77 9.49
C PRO A 12 -33.85 7.71 9.45
N GLY A 13 -33.98 6.94 10.54
CA GLY A 13 -35.00 5.91 10.68
C GLY A 13 -34.51 4.67 11.41
N PRO A 14 -35.41 3.69 11.64
CA PRO A 14 -35.10 2.46 12.39
C PRO A 14 -34.03 1.60 11.71
N ASP A 15 -33.87 1.71 10.38
CA ASP A 15 -32.88 0.95 9.61
C ASP A 15 -31.53 1.65 9.47
N ARG A 16 -31.34 2.81 10.10
CA ARG A 16 -30.09 3.56 9.98
C ARG A 16 -28.89 2.74 10.47
N PHE A 17 -27.83 2.72 9.68
CA PHE A 17 -26.61 1.90 9.81
C PHE A 17 -26.80 0.40 9.58
N THR A 18 -27.98 -0.06 9.14
CA THR A 18 -28.10 -1.42 8.60
C THR A 18 -27.14 -1.56 7.43
N SER A 19 -26.39 -2.66 7.41
CA SER A 19 -25.39 -2.91 6.38
C SER A 19 -25.42 -4.34 5.89
N SER A 20 -25.07 -4.55 4.63
CA SER A 20 -24.86 -5.88 4.05
C SER A 20 -23.52 -6.50 4.47
N VAL A 21 -22.79 -5.87 5.40
CA VAL A 21 -21.48 -6.32 5.85
C VAL A 21 -21.58 -7.67 6.55
N ARG A 22 -20.62 -8.54 6.26
CA ARG A 22 -20.52 -9.90 6.78
C ARG A 22 -19.33 -9.95 7.73
N LEU A 23 -19.47 -9.36 8.92
CA LEU A 23 -18.33 -9.08 9.82
C LEU A 23 -17.53 -10.33 10.17
N ASP A 24 -18.19 -11.45 10.46
CA ASP A 24 -17.51 -12.69 10.85
C ASP A 24 -16.71 -13.27 9.68
N GLN A 25 -17.30 -13.27 8.48
CA GLN A 25 -16.62 -13.73 7.26
C GLN A 25 -15.47 -12.79 6.85
N LEU A 26 -15.62 -11.48 7.06
CA LEU A 26 -14.51 -10.54 6.84
C LEU A 26 -13.36 -10.80 7.81
N HIS A 27 -13.65 -11.03 9.09
CA HIS A 27 -12.64 -11.39 10.07
C HIS A 27 -11.94 -12.70 9.71
N GLU A 28 -12.69 -13.74 9.31
CA GLU A 28 -12.12 -15.01 8.84
C GLU A 28 -11.20 -14.83 7.63
N LEU A 29 -11.61 -14.01 6.65
CA LEU A 29 -10.76 -13.66 5.50
C LEU A 29 -9.51 -12.90 5.92
N GLU A 30 -9.59 -11.99 6.89
CA GLU A 30 -8.41 -11.27 7.41
C GLU A 30 -7.43 -12.21 8.12
N GLU A 31 -7.92 -13.14 8.95
CA GLU A 31 -7.08 -14.17 9.57
C GLU A 31 -6.45 -15.09 8.52
N TRP A 32 -7.20 -15.47 7.48
CA TRP A 32 -6.66 -16.24 6.37
C TRP A 32 -5.55 -15.50 5.62
N VAL A 33 -5.76 -14.21 5.32
CA VAL A 33 -4.76 -13.37 4.63
C VAL A 33 -3.47 -13.21 5.45
N LYS A 34 -3.53 -13.18 6.79
CA LYS A 34 -2.32 -13.14 7.64
C LYS A 34 -1.41 -14.34 7.44
N GLY A 35 -1.96 -15.49 7.07
CA GLY A 35 -1.22 -16.72 6.81
C GLY A 35 -0.62 -16.82 5.40
N LEU A 36 -0.98 -15.91 4.48
CA LEU A 36 -0.46 -15.94 3.12
C LEU A 36 1.03 -15.60 3.08
N ARG A 37 1.75 -16.30 2.21
CA ARG A 37 3.16 -16.03 1.90
C ARG A 37 3.28 -15.45 0.51
N SER A 38 4.28 -14.59 0.35
CA SER A 38 4.69 -14.08 -0.96
C SER A 38 5.08 -15.25 -1.88
N PRO A 39 4.85 -15.17 -3.19
CA PRO A 39 5.33 -16.19 -4.11
C PRO A 39 6.86 -16.08 -4.25
N ARG A 40 7.53 -17.22 -4.21
CA ARG A 40 8.97 -17.31 -4.52
C ARG A 40 9.20 -17.01 -5.99
N TRP A 41 10.34 -16.38 -6.29
CA TRP A 41 10.78 -16.23 -7.66
C TRP A 41 10.97 -17.62 -8.32
N PRO A 42 10.43 -17.86 -9.53
CA PRO A 42 10.34 -19.19 -10.10
C PRO A 42 11.62 -19.60 -10.87
N GLU A 43 12.75 -19.75 -10.17
CA GLU A 43 14.04 -20.13 -10.78
C GLU A 43 13.99 -21.45 -11.58
N HIS A 44 13.06 -22.36 -11.24
CA HIS A 44 12.84 -23.62 -11.95
C HIS A 44 12.48 -23.47 -13.43
N LEU A 45 12.03 -22.28 -13.86
CA LEU A 45 11.76 -21.98 -15.27
C LEU A 45 13.04 -21.78 -16.09
N GLY A 46 14.20 -21.58 -15.43
CA GLY A 46 15.51 -21.44 -16.06
C GLY A 46 15.64 -20.21 -16.96
N GLY A 47 16.75 -20.15 -17.70
CA GLY A 47 17.05 -19.06 -18.63
C GLY A 47 17.00 -17.70 -17.92
N PRO A 48 16.18 -16.74 -18.39
CA PRO A 48 16.12 -15.40 -17.81
C PRO A 48 15.46 -15.34 -16.41
N TYR A 49 14.94 -16.47 -15.90
CA TYR A 49 14.48 -16.60 -14.51
C TYR A 49 15.60 -17.07 -13.56
N THR A 50 16.77 -17.42 -14.05
CA THR A 50 17.89 -17.80 -13.17
C THR A 50 18.43 -16.56 -12.49
N ILE A 51 18.56 -16.58 -11.16
CA ILE A 51 19.13 -15.45 -10.42
C ILE A 51 20.66 -15.50 -10.54
N ASP A 52 21.27 -14.34 -10.80
CA ASP A 52 22.73 -14.21 -10.73
C ASP A 52 23.14 -13.93 -9.26
N PRO A 53 23.81 -14.87 -8.57
CA PRO A 53 24.14 -14.72 -7.15
C PRO A 53 25.13 -13.57 -6.90
N GLY A 54 26.02 -13.27 -7.85
CA GLY A 54 26.96 -12.17 -7.74
C GLY A 54 26.28 -10.81 -7.87
N LEU A 55 25.32 -10.69 -8.79
CA LEU A 55 24.47 -9.49 -8.91
C LEU A 55 23.55 -9.34 -7.70
N ALA A 56 22.89 -10.40 -7.25
CA ALA A 56 22.02 -10.36 -6.08
C ALA A 56 22.78 -9.91 -4.81
N ALA A 57 23.98 -10.43 -4.58
CA ALA A 57 24.81 -10.01 -3.44
C ALA A 57 25.26 -8.54 -3.54
N ARG A 58 25.54 -8.02 -4.75
CA ARG A 58 25.79 -6.58 -4.95
C ARG A 58 24.52 -5.76 -4.71
N GLY A 59 23.38 -6.24 -5.17
CA GLY A 59 22.07 -5.63 -5.00
C GLY A 59 21.65 -5.52 -3.54
N GLU A 60 21.94 -6.54 -2.73
CA GLU A 60 21.66 -6.51 -1.29
C GLU A 60 22.38 -5.34 -0.61
N LYS A 61 23.65 -5.10 -0.94
CA LYS A 61 24.41 -3.97 -0.38
C LYS A 61 23.78 -2.63 -0.76
N LEU A 62 23.40 -2.47 -2.02
CA LEU A 62 22.70 -1.26 -2.48
C LEU A 62 21.35 -1.09 -1.78
N TYR A 63 20.59 -2.17 -1.63
CA TYR A 63 19.29 -2.17 -0.97
C TYR A 63 19.40 -1.78 0.51
N ARG A 64 20.38 -2.33 1.23
CA ARG A 64 20.63 -1.98 2.63
C ARG A 64 21.04 -0.53 2.81
N SER A 65 21.80 0.04 1.88
CA SER A 65 22.23 1.44 1.96
C SER A 65 21.13 2.45 1.59
N ASN A 66 20.21 2.08 0.70
CA ASN A 66 19.27 3.02 0.10
C ASN A 66 17.80 2.75 0.46
N CYS A 67 17.38 1.49 0.51
CA CYS A 67 15.97 1.09 0.51
C CYS A 67 15.44 0.65 1.88
N VAL A 68 16.26 -0.02 2.70
CA VAL A 68 15.83 -0.68 3.94
C VAL A 68 15.22 0.27 4.97
N ALA A 69 15.64 1.55 4.95
CA ALA A 69 15.12 2.57 5.84
C ALA A 69 13.61 2.81 5.67
N CYS A 70 13.07 2.57 4.47
CA CYS A 70 11.64 2.70 4.16
C CYS A 70 10.97 1.33 4.01
N HIS A 71 11.59 0.39 3.31
CA HIS A 71 10.94 -0.86 2.91
C HIS A 71 11.10 -2.01 3.92
N ALA A 72 11.99 -1.92 4.89
CA ALA A 72 12.33 -3.01 5.80
C ALA A 72 12.84 -4.29 5.10
N LEU A 73 13.57 -5.10 5.86
CA LEU A 73 14.05 -6.42 5.44
C LEU A 73 13.95 -7.34 6.66
N ARG A 74 13.72 -8.63 6.43
CA ARG A 74 13.76 -9.63 7.50
C ARG A 74 15.18 -9.77 8.06
N ASP A 75 15.26 -10.08 9.35
CA ASP A 75 16.49 -10.52 9.99
C ASP A 75 16.84 -11.98 9.61
N PRO A 76 18.01 -12.50 10.01
CA PRO A 76 18.39 -13.90 9.73
C PRO A 76 17.43 -14.96 10.29
N ASP A 77 16.62 -14.61 11.30
CA ASP A 77 15.58 -15.48 11.87
C ASP A 77 14.25 -15.37 11.10
N GLY A 78 14.22 -14.61 10.00
CA GLY A 78 13.04 -14.43 9.15
C GLY A 78 12.02 -13.44 9.68
N ARG A 79 12.36 -12.61 10.67
CA ARG A 79 11.42 -11.67 11.32
C ARG A 79 11.58 -10.28 10.77
N PHE A 80 10.47 -9.59 10.56
CA PHE A 80 10.49 -8.16 10.33
C PHE A 80 10.77 -7.38 11.62
N PRO A 81 11.31 -6.16 11.52
CA PRO A 81 11.29 -5.20 12.62
C PRO A 81 9.86 -5.05 13.16
N GLN A 82 9.69 -5.15 14.48
CA GLN A 82 8.39 -5.10 15.14
C GLN A 82 8.01 -3.66 15.54
N ASN A 83 6.71 -3.38 15.59
CA ASN A 83 6.12 -2.15 16.08
C ASN A 83 5.57 -2.38 17.50
N LEU A 84 6.43 -2.20 18.50
CA LEU A 84 6.12 -2.47 19.90
C LEU A 84 5.10 -1.48 20.50
N ASP A 85 4.94 -0.30 19.90
CA ASP A 85 3.98 0.72 20.35
C ASP A 85 2.52 0.27 20.10
N VAL A 86 2.32 -0.53 19.05
CA VAL A 86 0.98 -0.97 18.61
C VAL A 86 0.73 -2.44 18.95
N ALA A 87 1.78 -3.26 19.02
CA ALA A 87 1.71 -4.66 19.40
C ALA A 87 1.08 -4.84 20.78
N SER A 88 0.32 -5.93 20.95
CA SER A 88 -0.22 -6.36 22.24
C SER A 88 0.27 -7.76 22.58
N GLU A 89 0.03 -8.21 23.81
CA GLU A 89 0.34 -9.61 24.19
C GLU A 89 -0.46 -10.62 23.35
N LEU A 90 -1.61 -10.22 22.82
CA LEU A 90 -2.50 -11.05 22.01
C LEU A 90 -2.20 -10.98 20.51
N ASP A 91 -1.53 -9.91 20.05
CA ASP A 91 -0.97 -9.80 18.70
C ASP A 91 0.45 -9.22 18.77
N PRO A 92 1.46 -10.06 19.11
CA PRO A 92 2.83 -9.61 19.30
C PRO A 92 3.58 -9.37 17.98
N ASN A 93 3.05 -9.85 16.84
CA ASN A 93 3.73 -9.89 15.55
C ASN A 93 3.36 -8.71 14.63
N VAL A 94 3.23 -7.51 15.18
CA VAL A 94 2.90 -6.31 14.40
C VAL A 94 4.18 -5.76 13.77
N ILE A 95 4.30 -5.89 12.45
CA ILE A 95 5.47 -5.37 11.73
C ILE A 95 5.52 -3.84 11.75
N ARG A 96 6.73 -3.28 11.84
CA ARG A 96 7.00 -1.86 11.68
C ARG A 96 6.95 -1.50 10.21
N VAL A 97 5.95 -0.70 9.85
CA VAL A 97 5.79 -0.13 8.50
C VAL A 97 6.10 1.35 8.56
N VAL A 98 7.01 1.80 7.71
CA VAL A 98 7.39 3.22 7.66
C VAL A 98 6.37 3.98 6.83
N ALA A 99 5.95 5.12 7.33
CA ALA A 99 5.15 6.08 6.59
C ALA A 99 6.07 7.19 6.08
N THR A 100 6.15 7.35 4.76
CA THR A 100 7.00 8.38 4.15
C THR A 100 6.12 9.57 3.74
N PRO A 101 6.47 10.81 4.14
CA PRO A 101 5.70 12.00 3.78
C PRO A 101 5.57 12.18 2.26
N LEU A 102 4.42 12.71 1.81
CA LEU A 102 4.18 13.01 0.40
C LEU A 102 5.20 14.02 -0.16
N GLU A 103 5.65 14.98 0.64
CA GLU A 103 6.69 15.95 0.25
C GLU A 103 8.04 15.30 -0.06
N VAL A 104 8.33 14.14 0.55
CA VAL A 104 9.54 13.35 0.31
C VAL A 104 9.31 12.41 -0.87
N LEU A 105 8.19 11.68 -0.88
CA LEU A 105 7.89 10.73 -1.96
C LEU A 105 7.62 11.41 -3.29
N ARG A 106 6.91 12.53 -3.29
CA ARG A 106 6.49 13.30 -4.48
C ARG A 106 5.70 12.49 -5.53
N THR A 107 5.15 11.34 -5.15
CA THR A 107 4.25 10.53 -5.98
C THR A 107 2.87 11.18 -6.08
N ASP A 108 2.02 10.70 -7.00
CA ASP A 108 0.67 11.25 -7.21
C ASP A 108 -0.08 11.53 -5.87
N PRO A 109 -0.59 12.75 -5.65
CA PRO A 109 -1.20 13.13 -4.38
C PRO A 109 -2.71 12.87 -4.34
N LYS A 110 -3.34 12.53 -5.47
CA LYS A 110 -4.80 12.54 -5.63
C LYS A 110 -5.50 11.59 -4.66
N PHE A 111 -4.91 10.41 -4.41
CA PHE A 111 -5.42 9.47 -3.43
C PHE A 111 -5.50 10.09 -2.03
N LEU A 112 -4.41 10.71 -1.55
CA LEU A 112 -4.37 11.36 -0.24
C LEU A 112 -5.28 12.60 -0.18
N MET A 113 -5.32 13.41 -1.23
CA MET A 113 -6.19 14.59 -1.31
C MET A 113 -7.68 14.20 -1.24
N ASN A 114 -8.08 13.12 -1.92
CA ASN A 114 -9.45 12.62 -1.85
C ASN A 114 -9.83 12.18 -0.43
N PHE A 115 -8.86 11.65 0.32
CA PHE A 115 -9.03 11.22 1.70
C PHE A 115 -9.03 12.41 2.68
N GLY A 116 -8.17 13.40 2.49
CA GLY A 116 -8.07 14.59 3.35
C GLY A 116 -9.14 15.66 3.12
N ALA A 117 -9.92 15.56 2.05
CA ALA A 117 -10.99 16.50 1.74
C ALA A 117 -12.08 16.53 2.82
N LYS A 118 -12.75 17.68 2.92
CA LYS A 118 -13.95 17.85 3.76
C LYS A 118 -15.22 17.60 2.95
N SER A 119 -16.28 17.22 3.63
CA SER A 119 -17.61 17.07 3.03
C SER A 119 -18.68 17.48 4.03
N SER A 120 -19.87 17.81 3.51
CA SER A 120 -21.02 18.02 4.37
C SER A 120 -21.32 16.74 5.16
N ALA A 121 -21.64 16.90 6.44
CA ALA A 121 -22.09 15.76 7.25
C ALA A 121 -23.54 15.36 6.92
N ASP A 122 -24.37 16.28 6.43
CA ASP A 122 -25.77 16.07 6.06
C ASP A 122 -26.53 15.21 7.10
N SER A 123 -27.10 14.09 6.67
CA SER A 123 -27.81 13.11 7.50
C SER A 123 -26.96 12.45 8.59
N LEU A 124 -25.66 12.73 8.69
CA LEU A 124 -24.70 12.22 9.67
C LEU A 124 -24.21 13.29 10.65
N ALA A 125 -24.77 14.51 10.60
CA ALA A 125 -24.34 15.63 11.45
C ALA A 125 -24.41 15.33 12.96
N ASP A 126 -25.29 14.44 13.39
CA ASP A 126 -25.40 13.98 14.79
C ASP A 126 -24.25 13.09 15.24
N LEU A 127 -23.49 12.49 14.32
CA LEU A 127 -22.38 11.59 14.64
C LEU A 127 -21.05 12.30 14.89
N VAL A 128 -20.94 13.57 14.46
CA VAL A 128 -19.70 14.32 14.43
C VAL A 128 -19.96 15.71 14.99
N SER A 129 -19.02 16.25 15.76
CA SER A 129 -19.08 17.66 16.15
C SER A 129 -18.79 18.51 14.92
N ALA A 130 -19.83 18.90 14.17
CA ALA A 130 -19.70 19.91 13.13
C ALA A 130 -19.36 21.25 13.81
N GLY A 131 -18.31 21.92 13.34
CA GLY A 131 -18.04 23.30 13.74
C GLY A 131 -19.10 24.24 13.16
N ARG A 132 -18.86 25.56 13.21
CA ARG A 132 -19.74 26.55 12.55
C ARG A 132 -19.79 26.42 11.02
N ASP A 133 -18.81 25.73 10.44
CA ASP A 133 -18.81 25.29 9.04
C ASP A 133 -19.29 23.84 9.01
N ASP A 134 -20.36 23.56 8.25
CA ASP A 134 -20.94 22.22 8.04
C ASP A 134 -19.99 21.20 7.36
N GLN A 135 -18.71 21.56 7.20
CA GLN A 135 -17.68 20.78 6.52
C GLN A 135 -16.84 19.97 7.52
N VAL A 136 -17.00 18.65 7.48
CA VAL A 136 -16.30 17.70 8.34
C VAL A 136 -15.24 16.94 7.53
N PRO A 137 -14.05 16.65 8.08
CA PRO A 137 -13.08 15.79 7.41
C PRO A 137 -13.71 14.43 7.06
N ARG A 138 -13.63 14.02 5.78
CA ARG A 138 -14.15 12.72 5.32
C ARG A 138 -13.69 11.51 6.16
N PRO A 139 -12.44 11.45 6.67
CA PRO A 139 -12.00 10.33 7.49
C PRO A 139 -12.74 10.26 8.82
N ALA A 140 -13.11 11.41 9.40
CA ALA A 140 -13.88 11.46 10.63
C ALA A 140 -15.31 10.95 10.41
N LEU A 141 -15.95 11.36 9.30
CA LEU A 141 -17.26 10.85 8.89
C LEU A 141 -17.21 9.33 8.67
N LEU A 142 -16.21 8.85 7.92
CA LEU A 142 -16.01 7.41 7.67
C LEU A 142 -15.84 6.63 8.98
N GLN A 143 -14.97 7.09 9.89
CA GLN A 143 -14.76 6.44 11.19
C GLN A 143 -16.03 6.41 12.03
N ALA A 144 -16.79 7.51 12.07
CA ALA A 144 -18.03 7.59 12.80
C ALA A 144 -19.08 6.59 12.25
N VAL A 145 -19.25 6.54 10.93
CA VAL A 145 -20.15 5.59 10.26
C VAL A 145 -19.73 4.15 10.50
N VAL A 146 -18.45 3.81 10.31
CA VAL A 146 -17.94 2.46 10.52
C VAL A 146 -18.19 2.00 11.95
N ARG A 147 -17.99 2.89 12.94
CA ARG A 147 -18.29 2.59 14.35
C ARG A 147 -19.77 2.26 14.57
N GLN A 148 -20.68 3.02 13.96
CA GLN A 148 -22.12 2.76 14.08
C GLN A 148 -22.54 1.45 13.39
N VAL A 149 -22.02 1.19 12.19
CA VAL A 149 -22.29 -0.05 11.44
C VAL A 149 -21.82 -1.27 12.22
N ILE A 150 -20.58 -1.26 12.73
CA ILE A 150 -20.05 -2.37 13.54
C ILE A 150 -20.89 -2.52 14.81
N GLY A 151 -21.16 -1.43 15.54
CA GLY A 151 -21.94 -1.47 16.77
C GLY A 151 -23.33 -2.05 16.58
N ARG A 152 -24.04 -1.63 15.52
CA ARG A 152 -25.36 -2.18 15.17
C ARG A 152 -25.27 -3.65 14.80
N THR A 153 -24.31 -4.04 13.97
CA THR A 153 -24.17 -5.44 13.54
C THR A 153 -23.92 -6.36 14.74
N LEU A 154 -23.08 -5.95 15.69
CA LEU A 154 -22.85 -6.71 16.92
C LEU A 154 -24.10 -6.77 17.82
N ALA A 155 -24.87 -5.69 17.90
CA ALA A 155 -26.12 -5.69 18.65
C ALA A 155 -27.17 -6.63 18.04
N GLU A 156 -27.25 -6.71 16.71
CA GLU A 156 -28.10 -7.67 15.98
C GLU A 156 -27.67 -9.13 16.20
N GLN A 157 -26.39 -9.36 16.52
CA GLN A 157 -25.85 -10.66 16.96
C GLN A 157 -26.15 -10.95 18.45
N GLY A 158 -26.86 -10.07 19.16
CA GLY A 158 -27.21 -10.22 20.57
C GLY A 158 -26.19 -9.66 21.57
N LEU A 159 -25.11 -9.02 21.10
CA LEU A 159 -24.11 -8.43 22.00
C LEU A 159 -24.59 -7.06 22.50
N THR A 160 -24.71 -6.90 23.82
CA THR A 160 -25.12 -5.63 24.42
C THR A 160 -24.01 -4.59 24.29
N PRO A 161 -24.24 -3.40 23.69
CA PRO A 161 -23.23 -2.36 23.57
C PRO A 161 -22.64 -1.95 24.92
N GLY A 162 -21.31 -1.90 24.99
CA GLY A 162 -20.57 -1.53 26.21
C GLY A 162 -20.35 -2.69 27.20
N SER A 163 -20.98 -3.85 27.01
CA SER A 163 -20.68 -5.04 27.80
C SER A 163 -19.25 -5.54 27.58
N GLU A 164 -18.73 -6.32 28.52
CA GLU A 164 -17.39 -6.91 28.42
C GLU A 164 -17.25 -7.80 27.17
N GLU A 165 -18.28 -8.57 26.84
CA GLU A 165 -18.32 -9.40 25.62
C GLU A 165 -18.25 -8.56 24.34
N PHE A 166 -19.01 -7.46 24.29
CA PHE A 166 -18.98 -6.51 23.18
C PHE A 166 -17.59 -5.89 23.01
N GLN A 167 -16.95 -5.46 24.09
CA GLN A 167 -15.60 -4.90 24.05
C GLN A 167 -14.57 -5.95 23.62
N ARG A 168 -14.67 -7.19 24.11
CA ARG A 168 -13.83 -8.30 23.66
C ARG A 168 -14.00 -8.56 22.16
N ARG A 169 -15.24 -8.57 21.65
CA ARG A 169 -15.51 -8.78 20.23
C ARG A 169 -14.96 -7.65 19.37
N LEU A 170 -15.10 -6.40 19.79
CA LEU A 170 -14.47 -5.26 19.11
C LEU A 170 -12.95 -5.37 19.08
N ALA A 171 -12.33 -5.75 20.20
CA ALA A 171 -10.88 -5.94 20.27
C ALA A 171 -10.42 -7.05 19.31
N GLN A 172 -11.16 -8.17 19.25
CA GLN A 172 -10.88 -9.26 18.31
C GLN A 172 -10.97 -8.80 16.85
N LEU A 173 -12.04 -8.10 16.47
CA LEU A 173 -12.20 -7.54 15.12
C LEU A 173 -11.11 -6.52 14.77
N GLY A 174 -10.57 -5.80 15.76
CA GLY A 174 -9.42 -4.91 15.60
C GLY A 174 -8.06 -5.61 15.56
N GLY A 175 -8.01 -6.93 15.75
CA GLY A 175 -6.78 -7.72 15.89
C GLY A 175 -6.02 -7.44 17.19
N PHE A 176 -6.71 -7.06 18.25
CA PHE A 176 -6.15 -6.75 19.57
C PHE A 176 -5.06 -5.67 19.59
N ARG A 177 -4.97 -4.83 18.56
CA ARG A 177 -3.99 -3.74 18.49
C ARG A 177 -4.31 -2.68 19.54
N ARG A 178 -3.28 -2.15 20.21
CA ARG A 178 -3.43 -1.14 21.29
C ARG A 178 -4.03 0.19 20.82
N ALA A 179 -3.96 0.48 19.52
CA ALA A 179 -4.53 1.69 18.93
C ALA A 179 -5.27 1.38 17.62
N ALA A 180 -6.45 1.98 17.44
CA ALA A 180 -7.11 2.03 16.15
C ALA A 180 -6.24 2.80 15.15
N GLY A 181 -6.04 2.24 13.96
CA GLY A 181 -5.10 2.77 12.98
C GLY A 181 -5.47 4.17 12.51
N ALA A 182 -4.79 5.19 12.99
CA ALA A 182 -4.79 6.49 12.35
C ALA A 182 -4.19 6.34 10.94
N PRO A 183 -4.67 7.11 9.95
CA PRO A 183 -4.01 7.21 8.66
C PRO A 183 -2.53 7.57 8.85
N PRO A 184 -1.61 6.99 8.05
CA PRO A 184 -0.18 7.31 8.12
C PRO A 184 0.05 8.82 8.05
N LEU A 185 0.80 9.38 9.01
CA LEU A 185 1.08 10.81 9.08
C LEU A 185 -0.20 11.70 9.02
N GLY A 186 -1.34 11.20 9.51
CA GLY A 186 -2.62 11.90 9.42
C GLY A 186 -3.16 12.02 7.98
N GLY A 187 -2.78 11.10 7.09
CA GLY A 187 -3.18 11.11 5.67
C GLY A 187 -2.26 11.94 4.77
N ARG A 188 -1.05 12.28 5.24
CA ARG A 188 -0.06 13.09 4.50
C ARG A 188 1.10 12.28 3.94
N GLY A 189 0.98 10.96 3.90
CA GLY A 189 2.04 10.11 3.36
C GLY A 189 1.55 8.70 3.03
N TYR A 190 2.43 7.96 2.36
CA TYR A 190 2.16 6.58 1.97
C TYR A 190 2.98 5.61 2.83
N LYS A 191 2.43 4.41 3.04
CA LYS A 191 3.13 3.32 3.71
C LYS A 191 4.13 2.69 2.74
N SER A 192 5.39 2.61 3.15
CA SER A 192 6.41 1.81 2.47
C SER A 192 6.34 0.39 3.02
N ARG A 193 5.75 -0.52 2.24
CA ARG A 193 5.64 -1.95 2.60
C ARG A 193 6.96 -2.70 2.37
N PRO A 194 7.20 -3.81 3.09
CA PRO A 194 8.13 -4.85 2.65
C PRO A 194 7.95 -5.22 1.19
N LEU A 195 9.09 -5.50 0.54
CA LEU A 195 9.14 -5.85 -0.88
C LEU A 195 9.07 -7.36 -1.13
N ASP A 196 8.81 -8.17 -0.11
CA ASP A 196 8.51 -9.60 -0.26
C ASP A 196 7.48 -9.81 -1.38
N GLY A 197 7.84 -10.60 -2.38
CA GLY A 197 6.98 -10.88 -3.54
C GLY A 197 6.66 -9.68 -4.44
N ALA A 198 7.33 -8.53 -4.28
CA ALA A 198 7.09 -7.35 -5.11
C ALA A 198 7.29 -7.63 -6.61
N TRP A 199 8.16 -8.60 -6.95
CA TRP A 199 8.39 -9.06 -8.31
C TRP A 199 7.09 -9.47 -9.04
N ALA A 200 6.09 -9.95 -8.30
CA ALA A 200 4.83 -10.47 -8.84
C ALA A 200 3.69 -9.44 -8.83
N THR A 201 3.94 -8.18 -8.44
CA THR A 201 2.88 -7.18 -8.21
C THR A 201 2.96 -5.97 -9.12
N ALA A 202 3.66 -6.06 -10.26
CA ALA A 202 3.62 -5.02 -11.27
C ALA A 202 2.17 -4.80 -11.79
N PRO A 203 1.78 -3.57 -12.15
CA PRO A 203 2.56 -2.32 -12.11
C PRO A 203 2.78 -1.77 -10.69
N TYR A 204 3.76 -0.87 -10.56
CA TYR A 204 4.24 -0.30 -9.30
C TYR A 204 3.72 1.12 -9.04
N LEU A 205 4.03 1.64 -7.84
CA LEU A 205 3.38 2.77 -7.17
C LEU A 205 1.92 2.49 -6.77
N HIS A 206 1.36 3.38 -5.95
CA HIS A 206 0.02 3.20 -5.37
C HIS A 206 -1.11 3.26 -6.41
N ASN A 207 -0.84 3.86 -7.57
CA ASN A 207 -1.77 4.04 -8.69
C ASN A 207 -1.39 3.16 -9.91
N GLY A 208 -0.36 2.32 -9.81
CA GLY A 208 0.04 1.43 -10.89
C GLY A 208 0.61 2.15 -12.11
N SER A 209 1.23 3.32 -11.94
CA SER A 209 1.70 4.17 -13.05
C SER A 209 3.11 3.84 -13.55
N VAL A 210 3.81 2.87 -12.94
CA VAL A 210 5.15 2.44 -13.39
C VAL A 210 5.15 0.95 -13.75
N PRO A 211 5.49 0.57 -14.99
CA PRO A 211 5.12 -0.76 -15.50
C PRO A 211 5.98 -1.93 -14.99
N ASN A 212 7.24 -1.69 -14.63
CA ASN A 212 8.21 -2.73 -14.30
C ASN A 212 9.27 -2.19 -13.29
N LEU A 213 10.09 -3.07 -12.67
CA LEU A 213 11.09 -2.61 -11.70
C LEU A 213 12.22 -1.80 -12.34
N GLU A 214 12.57 -2.08 -13.60
CA GLU A 214 13.56 -1.27 -14.32
C GLU A 214 13.15 0.20 -14.35
N GLN A 215 11.90 0.49 -14.70
CA GLN A 215 11.34 1.84 -14.74
C GLN A 215 11.22 2.46 -13.34
N MET A 216 10.94 1.67 -12.30
CA MET A 216 10.92 2.15 -10.91
C MET A 216 12.28 2.67 -10.43
N LEU A 217 13.38 2.14 -11.00
CA LEU A 217 14.75 2.49 -10.63
C LEU A 217 15.36 3.57 -11.53
N LEU A 218 14.63 4.03 -12.55
CA LEU A 218 15.03 5.18 -13.35
C LEU A 218 14.65 6.49 -12.65
N PRO A 219 15.42 7.57 -12.86
CA PRO A 219 14.96 8.94 -12.64
C PRO A 219 13.57 9.15 -13.24
N GLU A 220 12.77 10.03 -12.64
CA GLU A 220 11.35 10.13 -12.99
C GLU A 220 11.15 10.69 -14.41
N GLU A 221 12.07 11.54 -14.85
CA GLU A 221 12.18 12.11 -16.19
C GLU A 221 12.54 11.09 -17.29
N ASP A 222 13.10 9.95 -16.91
CA ASP A 222 13.49 8.88 -17.85
C ASP A 222 12.44 7.77 -17.94
N ARG A 223 11.34 7.88 -17.19
CA ARG A 223 10.25 6.90 -17.19
C ARG A 223 9.38 7.03 -18.43
N VAL A 224 8.74 5.94 -18.81
CA VAL A 224 7.70 5.98 -19.85
C VAL A 224 6.44 6.67 -19.34
N ASP A 225 5.84 7.52 -20.18
CA ASP A 225 4.59 8.24 -19.87
C ASP A 225 3.32 7.47 -20.28
N SER A 226 3.49 6.39 -21.05
CA SER A 226 2.39 5.52 -21.41
C SER A 226 2.84 4.08 -21.63
N PHE A 227 1.93 3.15 -21.35
CA PHE A 227 2.15 1.73 -21.57
C PHE A 227 0.82 0.96 -21.60
N TYR A 228 0.83 -0.24 -22.20
CA TYR A 228 -0.36 -1.06 -22.31
C TYR A 228 -0.46 -2.09 -21.19
N LEU A 229 -1.62 -2.13 -20.54
CA LEU A 229 -2.05 -3.11 -19.55
C LEU A 229 -2.81 -4.28 -20.20
N GLY A 230 -2.88 -5.40 -19.48
CA GLY A 230 -3.67 -6.59 -19.86
C GLY A 230 -2.87 -7.73 -20.49
N SER A 231 -1.55 -7.60 -20.60
CA SER A 231 -0.69 -8.72 -20.99
C SER A 231 -0.66 -9.81 -19.91
N ARG A 232 -0.57 -11.07 -20.34
CA ARG A 232 -0.30 -12.23 -19.48
C ARG A 232 1.14 -12.72 -19.57
N ARG A 233 1.97 -12.05 -20.39
CA ARG A 233 3.38 -12.38 -20.58
C ARG A 233 4.21 -11.53 -19.63
N PHE A 234 5.00 -12.21 -18.82
CA PHE A 234 5.89 -11.60 -17.83
C PHE A 234 7.30 -11.46 -18.43
N ASP A 235 7.92 -10.30 -18.24
CA ASP A 235 9.31 -10.01 -18.56
C ASP A 235 10.15 -10.22 -17.28
N PRO A 236 10.92 -11.32 -17.18
CA PRO A 236 11.73 -11.61 -16.00
C PRO A 236 13.01 -10.77 -15.89
N VAL A 237 13.40 -10.05 -16.94
CA VAL A 237 14.58 -9.17 -16.94
C VAL A 237 14.20 -7.82 -16.34
N ARG A 238 13.12 -7.21 -16.83
CA ARG A 238 12.62 -5.91 -16.32
C ARG A 238 11.73 -6.04 -15.09
N VAL A 239 11.23 -7.24 -14.83
CA VAL A 239 10.33 -7.60 -13.72
C VAL A 239 9.03 -6.81 -13.77
N GLY A 240 8.17 -7.22 -14.71
CA GLY A 240 6.84 -6.70 -14.95
C GLY A 240 6.16 -7.40 -16.13
N PHE A 241 5.00 -6.93 -16.55
CA PHE A 241 4.31 -7.48 -17.73
C PHE A 241 4.76 -6.77 -19.01
N GLU A 242 4.71 -7.47 -20.16
CA GLU A 242 4.95 -6.84 -21.46
C GLU A 242 3.98 -5.67 -21.71
N THR A 243 4.53 -4.51 -22.06
CA THR A 243 3.82 -3.21 -22.16
C THR A 243 3.45 -2.78 -23.58
N GLY A 244 3.72 -3.60 -24.59
CA GLY A 244 3.42 -3.28 -25.99
C GLY A 244 1.92 -3.26 -26.31
N PRO A 245 1.51 -2.64 -27.43
CA PRO A 245 0.11 -2.65 -27.87
C PRO A 245 -0.38 -4.06 -28.21
N GLY A 246 -1.71 -4.25 -28.24
CA GLY A 246 -2.31 -5.54 -28.60
C GLY A 246 -3.83 -5.56 -28.46
N GLN A 247 -4.47 -6.64 -28.93
CA GLN A 247 -5.92 -6.81 -28.80
C GLN A 247 -6.34 -6.82 -27.32
N ARG A 248 -7.43 -6.12 -27.01
CA ARG A 248 -8.00 -6.02 -25.65
C ARG A 248 -7.02 -5.51 -24.58
N ARG A 249 -5.97 -4.79 -25.00
CA ARG A 249 -5.09 -4.08 -24.08
C ARG A 249 -5.62 -2.68 -23.81
N PHE A 250 -5.38 -2.17 -22.61
CA PHE A 250 -5.75 -0.81 -22.20
C PHE A 250 -4.50 0.04 -22.12
N GLU A 251 -4.47 1.20 -22.77
CA GLU A 251 -3.36 2.12 -22.68
C GLU A 251 -3.49 2.98 -21.42
N PHE A 252 -2.57 2.78 -20.48
CA PHE A 252 -2.37 3.69 -19.36
C PHE A 252 -1.55 4.89 -19.84
N ARG A 253 -1.91 6.09 -19.38
CA ARG A 253 -1.16 7.33 -19.63
C ARG A 253 -1.01 8.11 -18.32
N SER A 254 0.17 8.65 -18.07
CA SER A 254 0.43 9.60 -16.98
C SER A 254 0.06 11.04 -17.38
N GLU A 255 -0.03 11.31 -18.68
CA GLU A 255 -0.25 12.66 -19.23
C GLU A 255 -1.43 12.74 -20.20
N GLN A 256 -1.99 13.94 -20.30
CA GLN A 256 -2.97 14.34 -21.30
C GLN A 256 -2.28 14.67 -22.63
N SER A 257 -3.07 14.86 -23.69
CA SER A 257 -2.53 15.21 -25.02
C SER A 257 -1.83 16.57 -25.08
N ASP A 258 -2.06 17.44 -24.10
CA ASP A 258 -1.41 18.76 -23.97
C ASP A 258 -0.15 18.73 -23.08
N GLY A 259 0.29 17.54 -22.63
CA GLY A 259 1.44 17.36 -21.75
C GLY A 259 1.18 17.64 -20.27
N SER A 260 -0.06 17.98 -19.88
CA SER A 260 -0.41 18.11 -18.47
C SER A 260 -0.67 16.75 -17.82
N HIS A 261 -0.33 16.59 -16.54
CA HIS A 261 -0.54 15.32 -15.85
C HIS A 261 -2.02 14.96 -15.71
N LEU A 262 -2.35 13.69 -15.99
CA LEU A 262 -3.65 13.10 -15.66
C LEU A 262 -3.75 12.93 -14.14
N ALA A 263 -4.71 13.62 -13.53
CA ALA A 263 -4.89 13.57 -12.07
C ALA A 263 -5.17 12.15 -11.58
N GLY A 264 -4.32 11.63 -10.68
CA GLY A 264 -4.40 10.26 -10.18
C GLY A 264 -3.47 9.28 -10.90
N ASN A 265 -2.92 9.65 -12.06
CA ASN A 265 -2.13 8.77 -12.91
C ASN A 265 -0.64 9.15 -12.98
N SER A 266 -0.17 10.13 -12.19
CA SER A 266 1.23 10.54 -12.27
C SER A 266 2.20 9.36 -12.00
N ASN A 267 3.23 9.26 -12.84
CA ASN A 267 4.37 8.34 -12.74
C ASN A 267 5.59 8.97 -12.02
N LEU A 268 5.42 10.18 -11.49
CA LEU A 268 6.45 10.91 -10.76
C LEU A 268 6.62 10.40 -9.33
N GLY A 269 7.67 10.89 -8.67
CA GLY A 269 8.02 10.59 -7.31
C GLY A 269 8.78 9.27 -7.16
N HIS A 270 9.17 8.99 -5.92
CA HIS A 270 10.07 7.89 -5.59
C HIS A 270 11.32 7.95 -6.49
N SER A 271 11.90 9.16 -6.59
CA SER A 271 13.05 9.50 -7.43
C SER A 271 13.97 10.48 -6.70
N GLY A 272 15.28 10.36 -6.95
CA GLY A 272 16.34 11.14 -6.32
C GLY A 272 17.11 10.37 -5.23
N PRO A 273 17.75 11.09 -4.29
CA PRO A 273 18.59 10.52 -3.24
C PRO A 273 17.93 9.38 -2.48
N ARG A 274 18.58 8.21 -2.44
CA ARG A 274 18.11 6.96 -1.82
C ARG A 274 16.88 6.30 -2.47
N PHE A 275 16.36 6.85 -3.57
CA PHE A 275 15.29 6.24 -4.36
C PHE A 275 15.83 5.65 -5.67
N THR A 276 16.36 6.52 -6.53
CA THR A 276 16.94 6.20 -7.85
C THR A 276 18.42 6.57 -7.92
N GLN A 277 18.94 7.11 -6.81
CA GLN A 277 20.32 7.54 -6.65
C GLN A 277 21.00 6.85 -5.48
N THR A 278 22.31 6.66 -5.60
CA THR A 278 23.21 6.17 -4.55
C THR A 278 24.38 7.13 -4.38
N THR A 279 25.05 7.01 -3.24
CA THR A 279 26.27 7.77 -2.96
C THR A 279 27.44 7.25 -3.82
N GLY A 280 28.09 8.14 -4.54
CA GLY A 280 29.33 7.90 -5.29
C GLY A 280 30.56 7.82 -4.39
N GLN A 281 31.72 7.57 -5.00
CA GLN A 281 32.99 7.48 -4.26
C GLN A 281 33.41 8.80 -3.61
N ASP A 282 32.95 9.93 -4.17
CA ASP A 282 33.15 11.29 -3.68
C ASP A 282 32.16 11.70 -2.59
N GLY A 283 31.22 10.83 -2.22
CA GLY A 283 30.18 11.11 -1.23
C GLY A 283 28.96 11.86 -1.80
N ALA A 284 28.97 12.26 -3.07
CA ALA A 284 27.82 12.92 -3.70
C ALA A 284 26.78 11.89 -4.17
N TYR A 285 25.51 12.28 -4.23
CA TYR A 285 24.49 11.44 -4.86
C TYR A 285 24.62 11.48 -6.38
N ARG A 286 24.45 10.31 -7.00
CA ARG A 286 24.31 10.14 -8.45
C ARG A 286 23.28 9.08 -8.75
N ASP A 287 22.72 9.10 -9.95
CA ASP A 287 21.82 8.05 -10.41
C ASP A 287 22.50 6.69 -10.38
N PHE A 288 21.71 5.65 -10.11
CA PHE A 288 22.19 4.29 -10.27
C PHE A 288 22.72 4.07 -11.69
N LEU A 289 23.81 3.31 -11.81
CA LEU A 289 24.26 2.81 -13.10
C LEU A 289 23.36 1.66 -13.56
N GLY A 290 23.37 1.34 -14.85
CA GLY A 290 22.55 0.25 -15.39
C GLY A 290 22.86 -1.11 -14.77
N GLU A 291 24.11 -1.35 -14.34
CA GLU A 291 24.50 -2.55 -13.60
C GLU A 291 24.05 -2.55 -12.13
N GLU A 292 23.99 -1.39 -11.49
CA GLU A 292 23.49 -1.24 -10.12
C GLU A 292 21.98 -1.44 -10.07
N ARG A 293 21.24 -0.91 -11.05
CA ARG A 293 19.80 -1.18 -11.21
C ARG A 293 19.54 -2.67 -11.41
N ARG A 294 20.30 -3.32 -12.30
CA ARG A 294 20.20 -4.78 -12.52
C ARG A 294 20.52 -5.56 -11.25
N ALA A 295 21.54 -5.18 -10.50
CA ALA A 295 21.88 -5.80 -9.23
C ALA A 295 20.73 -5.68 -8.20
N LEU A 296 20.14 -4.48 -8.07
CA LEU A 296 18.96 -4.27 -7.22
C LEU A 296 17.77 -5.14 -7.63
N ILE A 297 17.50 -5.25 -8.93
CA ILE A 297 16.43 -6.11 -9.46
C ILE A 297 16.70 -7.57 -9.10
N GLU A 298 17.92 -8.07 -9.34
CA GLU A 298 18.32 -9.44 -8.96
C GLU A 298 18.13 -9.69 -7.46
N PHE A 299 18.50 -8.74 -6.61
CA PHE A 299 18.26 -8.87 -5.17
C PHE A 299 16.75 -8.87 -4.83
N ILE A 300 15.95 -7.99 -5.43
CA ILE A 300 14.49 -7.95 -5.16
C ILE A 300 13.81 -9.28 -5.52
N LYS A 301 14.29 -10.02 -6.53
CA LYS A 301 13.81 -11.36 -6.85
C LYS A 301 14.01 -12.36 -5.70
N THR A 302 14.99 -12.14 -4.83
CA THR A 302 15.32 -13.03 -3.71
C THR A 302 14.51 -12.78 -2.44
N ILE A 303 13.76 -11.66 -2.34
CA ILE A 303 13.06 -11.26 -1.11
C ILE A 303 11.73 -12.01 -0.98
N GLU A 304 11.58 -12.80 0.10
CA GLU A 304 10.39 -13.63 0.40
C GLU A 304 9.80 -13.45 1.82
#